data_AF-A0A7Y5KG60-F1
#
_entry.id   AF-A0A7Y5KG60-F1
#
_cell.length_a   1.000
_cell.length_b   1.000
_cell.length_c   1.000
_cell.angle_alpha   90.00
_cell.angle_beta   90.00
_cell.angle_gamma   90.00
#
_symmetry.space_group_name_H-M   'P 1'
#
loop_
_entity.id
_entity.type
_entity.pdbx_description
1 polymer ?
#
loop_
_entity_poly.entity_id
_entity_poly.type
_entity_poly.pdbx_seq_one_letter_code
_entity_poly.pdbx_strand_id
1 'polypeptide(L)'
;MIAMSNIGVLNEKPLHASLKEWCAQPGDRFEVAVDGFVIDIVRDDLLLEIQTGNFASLKAKLNQLIRSHRIRLICPIAQEKWIVKLATGKSSGSTRRKSPKRGRVEDLFRAMVSFPQLLANPNFSLEVLLIK
;
A
#
# COMPACT_ATOMS: atom_id res chain seq x y z
N MET A 1 -27.54 5.46 -15.52
CA MET A 1 -26.68 5.60 -14.33
C MET A 1 -25.81 4.36 -14.23
N ILE A 2 -24.58 4.42 -14.75
CA ILE A 2 -23.68 3.27 -14.85
C ILE A 2 -23.10 2.99 -13.46
N ALA A 3 -23.44 1.84 -12.87
CA ALA A 3 -22.84 1.39 -11.63
C ALA A 3 -21.37 1.01 -11.91
N MET A 4 -20.46 1.95 -11.67
CA MET A 4 -19.03 1.64 -11.61
C MET A 4 -18.81 0.63 -10.48
N SER A 5 -18.43 -0.59 -10.88
CA SER A 5 -18.20 -1.72 -9.98
C SER A 5 -16.92 -1.48 -9.19
N ASN A 6 -17.05 -0.87 -8.01
CA ASN A 6 -15.95 -0.50 -7.12
C ASN A 6 -15.39 -1.71 -6.34
N ILE A 7 -15.09 -2.80 -7.05
CA ILE A 7 -14.50 -4.01 -6.47
C ILE A 7 -13.04 -3.72 -6.13
N GLY A 8 -12.73 -3.45 -4.85
CA GLY A 8 -11.35 -3.37 -4.36
C GLY A 8 -11.07 -2.20 -3.42
N VAL A 9 -11.76 -1.05 -3.60
CA VAL A 9 -11.48 0.18 -2.83
C VAL A 9 -11.80 0.04 -1.34
N LEU A 10 -12.85 -0.72 -1.00
CA LEU A 10 -13.29 -0.90 0.39
C LEU A 10 -12.30 -1.68 1.26
N ASN A 11 -11.40 -2.49 0.67
CA ASN A 11 -10.39 -3.25 1.41
C ASN A 11 -9.03 -2.55 1.49
N GLU A 12 -8.77 -1.53 0.67
CA GLU A 12 -7.50 -0.80 0.71
C GLU A 12 -7.31 -0.07 2.05
N LYS A 13 -8.36 0.58 2.57
CA LYS A 13 -8.32 1.31 3.85
C LYS A 13 -8.14 0.38 5.06
N PRO A 14 -8.92 -0.71 5.23
CA PRO A 14 -8.70 -1.66 6.32
C PRO A 14 -7.33 -2.34 6.25
N LEU A 15 -6.88 -2.76 5.05
CA LEU A 15 -5.59 -3.40 4.91
C LEU A 15 -4.45 -2.44 5.25
N HIS A 16 -4.52 -1.18 4.78
CA HIS A 16 -3.53 -0.16 5.10
C HIS A 16 -3.43 0.08 6.61
N ALA A 17 -4.56 0.22 7.31
CA ALA A 17 -4.59 0.37 8.76
C ALA A 17 -3.98 -0.84 9.49
N SER A 18 -4.36 -2.07 9.12
CA SER A 18 -3.78 -3.28 9.73
C SER A 18 -2.28 -3.43 9.47
N LEU A 19 -1.79 -3.03 8.29
CA LEU A 19 -0.35 -3.01 8.02
C LEU A 19 0.36 -1.94 8.82
N LYS A 20 -0.26 -0.77 9.02
CA LYS A 20 0.29 0.31 9.85
C LYS A 20 0.47 -0.15 11.30
N GLU A 21 -0.54 -0.82 11.85
CA GLU A 21 -0.46 -1.45 13.17
C GLU A 21 0.59 -2.56 13.22
N TRP A 22 0.67 -3.42 12.21
CA TRP A 22 1.65 -4.51 12.16
C TRP A 22 3.09 -4.02 12.08
N CYS A 23 3.33 -2.91 11.36
CA CYS A 23 4.65 -2.32 11.21
C CYS A 23 5.09 -1.51 12.45
N ALA A 24 4.17 -1.17 13.35
CA ALA A 24 4.41 -0.30 14.49
C ALA A 24 5.47 -0.83 15.46
N GLN A 25 6.27 0.09 16.00
CA GLN A 25 7.23 -0.15 17.08
C GLN A 25 7.06 0.90 18.18
N PRO A 26 7.45 0.59 19.43
CA PRO A 26 7.45 1.59 20.50
C PRO A 26 8.26 2.83 20.11
N GLY A 27 7.66 4.02 20.27
CA GLY A 27 8.28 5.29 19.91
C GLY A 27 7.94 5.80 18.50
N ASP A 28 7.31 4.97 17.66
CA ASP A 28 6.82 5.39 16.35
C ASP A 28 5.76 6.49 16.50
N ARG A 29 5.81 7.46 15.57
CA ARG A 29 4.79 8.48 15.42
C ARG A 29 3.98 8.21 14.16
N PHE A 30 2.66 8.33 14.23
CA PHE A 30 1.76 7.99 13.13
C PHE A 30 1.18 9.25 12.49
N GLU A 31 0.99 9.21 11.17
CA GLU A 31 0.28 10.25 10.40
C GLU A 31 0.87 11.65 10.61
N VAL A 32 2.20 11.74 10.55
CA VAL A 32 2.95 12.96 10.84
C VAL A 32 3.13 13.80 9.59
N ALA A 33 2.87 15.10 9.68
CA ALA A 33 3.20 16.03 8.60
C ALA A 33 4.71 16.27 8.52
N VAL A 34 5.31 15.97 7.35
CA VAL A 34 6.73 16.17 7.03
C VAL A 34 6.84 16.79 5.64
N ASP A 35 7.48 17.95 5.52
CA ASP A 35 7.74 18.68 4.27
C ASP A 35 6.53 18.81 3.33
N GLY A 36 5.35 19.02 3.91
CA GLY A 36 4.09 19.20 3.17
C GLY A 36 3.34 17.91 2.82
N PHE A 37 3.80 16.75 3.28
CA PHE A 37 3.09 15.47 3.14
C PHE A 37 2.79 14.83 4.49
N VAL A 38 1.73 14.03 4.56
CA VAL A 38 1.44 13.19 5.74
C VAL A 38 2.12 11.85 5.56
N ILE A 39 2.96 11.46 6.53
CA ILE A 39 3.71 10.20 6.55
C ILE A 39 3.02 9.18 7.43
N ASP A 40 2.89 7.94 6.97
CA ASP A 40 2.19 6.89 7.71
C ASP A 40 2.81 6.61 9.07
N ILE A 41 4.13 6.36 9.09
CA ILE A 41 4.91 6.13 10.32
C ILE A 41 6.25 6.87 10.21
N VAL A 42 6.62 7.60 11.25
CA VAL A 42 7.96 8.18 11.43
C VAL A 42 8.65 7.44 12.57
N ARG A 43 9.75 6.76 12.22
CA ARG A 43 10.62 6.04 13.15
C ARG A 43 11.99 6.70 13.13
N ASP A 44 12.29 7.49 14.15
CA ASP A 44 13.51 8.32 14.20
C ASP A 44 13.66 9.18 12.93
N ASP A 45 14.70 8.92 12.12
CA ASP A 45 15.02 9.57 10.84
C ASP A 45 14.42 8.86 9.60
N LEU A 46 13.72 7.75 9.81
CA LEU A 46 13.11 6.94 8.75
C LEU A 46 11.62 7.25 8.58
N LEU A 47 11.23 7.56 7.35
CA LEU A 47 9.84 7.69 6.93
C LEU A 47 9.36 6.37 6.33
N LEU A 48 8.30 5.79 6.88
CA LEU A 48 7.70 4.58 6.35
C LEU A 48 6.36 4.94 5.69
N GLU A 49 6.18 4.45 4.46
CA GLU A 49 4.97 4.65 3.65
C GLU A 49 4.37 3.30 3.28
N ILE A 50 3.07 3.11 3.53
CA ILE A 50 2.40 1.86 3.17
C ILE A 50 1.56 2.10 1.93
N GLN A 51 1.86 1.35 0.86
CA GLN A 51 1.16 1.48 -0.42
C GLN A 51 0.44 0.20 -0.80
N THR A 52 -0.88 0.20 -0.66
CA THR A 52 -1.74 -0.93 -1.04
C THR A 52 -2.23 -0.85 -2.49
N GLY A 53 -2.00 0.28 -3.16
CA GLY A 53 -2.47 0.57 -4.53
C GLY A 53 -1.35 0.88 -5.53
N ASN A 54 -1.68 1.62 -6.60
CA ASN A 54 -0.72 1.97 -7.66
C ASN A 54 0.38 2.92 -7.16
N PHE A 55 1.63 2.63 -7.50
CA PHE A 55 2.82 3.41 -7.14
C PHE A 55 2.86 4.81 -7.78
N ALA A 56 2.16 5.02 -8.89
CA ALA A 56 2.15 6.32 -9.59
C ALA A 56 1.70 7.48 -8.69
N SER A 57 0.78 7.25 -7.74
CA SER A 57 0.30 8.29 -6.81
C SER A 57 1.37 8.77 -5.82
N LEU A 58 2.38 7.95 -5.54
CA LEU A 58 3.45 8.29 -4.60
C LEU A 58 4.63 8.99 -5.25
N LYS A 59 4.71 8.99 -6.59
CA LYS A 59 5.89 9.47 -7.31
C LYS A 59 6.32 10.88 -6.90
N ALA A 60 5.39 11.84 -6.86
CA ALA A 60 5.71 13.22 -6.51
C ALA A 60 6.21 13.34 -5.06
N LYS A 61 5.48 12.72 -4.12
CA LYS A 61 5.80 12.69 -2.70
C LYS A 61 7.19 12.11 -2.43
N LEU A 62 7.46 10.91 -2.95
CA LEU A 62 8.73 10.22 -2.72
C LEU A 62 9.92 10.97 -3.34
N ASN A 63 9.79 11.53 -4.55
CA ASN A 63 10.87 12.29 -5.18
C ASN A 63 11.24 13.59 -4.45
N GLN A 64 10.29 14.19 -3.72
CA GLN A 64 10.57 15.36 -2.90
C GLN A 64 11.24 14.96 -1.58
N LEU A 65 10.62 14.04 -0.84
CA LEU A 65 11.08 13.67 0.50
C LEU A 65 12.46 13.01 0.49
N ILE A 66 12.78 12.22 -0.53
CA ILE A 66 14.03 11.43 -0.55
C ILE A 66 15.30 12.28 -0.59
N ARG A 67 15.16 13.57 -0.95
CA ARG A 67 16.28 14.53 -1.00
C ARG A 67 16.85 14.82 0.39
N SER A 68 16.03 14.69 1.42
CA SER A 68 16.38 15.05 2.80
C SER A 68 16.11 13.94 3.81
N HIS A 69 15.33 12.92 3.43
CA HIS A 69 14.87 11.87 4.34
C HIS A 69 15.16 10.48 3.82
N ARG A 70 15.38 9.55 4.74
CA ARG A 70 15.37 8.12 4.44
C ARG A 70 13.94 7.65 4.37
N ILE A 71 13.62 6.88 3.34
CA ILE A 71 12.26 6.41 3.09
C ILE A 71 12.27 4.90 2.88
N ARG A 72 11.32 4.24 3.54
CA ARG A 72 10.96 2.85 3.27
C ARG A 72 9.53 2.77 2.76
N LEU A 73 9.38 2.33 1.51
CA LEU A 73 8.09 1.98 0.96
C LEU A 73 7.76 0.53 1.34
N ILE A 74 6.63 0.32 1.99
CA ILE A 74 6.09 -0.99 2.34
C ILE A 74 4.97 -1.32 1.37
N CYS A 75 5.11 -2.41 0.64
CA CYS A 75 4.15 -2.85 -0.35
C CYS A 75 3.67 -4.28 -0.05
N PRO A 76 2.39 -4.48 0.29
CA PRO A 76 1.85 -5.82 0.39
C PRO A 76 1.65 -6.45 -0.99
N ILE A 77 1.94 -7.73 -1.10
CA ILE A 77 1.61 -8.56 -2.27
C ILE A 77 0.75 -9.72 -1.79
N ALA A 78 -0.51 -9.72 -2.24
CA ALA A 78 -1.48 -10.74 -1.89
C ALA A 78 -1.21 -12.04 -2.66
N GLN A 79 -0.62 -13.03 -1.98
CA GLN A 79 -0.42 -14.38 -2.54
C GLN A 79 -1.77 -15.08 -2.75
N GLU A 80 -2.70 -14.88 -1.83
CA GLU A 80 -4.09 -15.27 -1.97
C GLU A 80 -4.95 -14.02 -1.74
N LYS A 81 -6.12 -13.95 -2.38
CA LYS A 81 -7.13 -12.97 -1.99
C LYS A 81 -8.52 -13.53 -2.24
N TRP A 82 -9.43 -13.24 -1.33
CA TRP A 82 -10.85 -13.59 -1.48
C TRP A 82 -11.60 -12.45 -2.14
N ILE A 83 -12.44 -12.79 -3.12
CA ILE A 83 -13.41 -11.86 -3.69
C ILE A 83 -14.73 -12.15 -2.99
N VAL A 84 -15.20 -11.17 -2.22
CA VAL A 84 -16.49 -11.21 -1.54
C VAL A 84 -17.46 -10.33 -2.32
N LYS A 85 -18.56 -10.93 -2.79
CA LYS A 85 -19.69 -10.18 -3.35
C LYS A 85 -20.71 -9.99 -2.25
N LEU A 86 -20.87 -8.73 -1.82
CA LEU A 86 -21.86 -8.37 -0.81
C LEU A 86 -23.27 -8.56 -1.38
N ALA A 87 -24.18 -8.96 -0.50
CA ALA A 87 -25.61 -9.08 -0.77
C ALA A 87 -26.17 -7.73 -1.24
N THR A 88 -26.71 -7.67 -2.45
CA THR A 88 -27.52 -6.53 -2.88
C THR A 88 -28.99 -6.92 -2.77
N GLY A 89 -29.56 -6.77 -1.57
CA GLY A 89 -30.98 -7.02 -1.27
C GLY A 89 -31.25 -8.13 -0.24
N LYS A 90 -32.50 -8.22 0.23
CA LYS A 90 -32.93 -9.09 1.35
C LYS A 90 -32.82 -10.61 1.10
N SER A 91 -32.51 -11.07 -0.11
CA SER A 91 -32.56 -12.50 -0.47
C SER A 91 -31.29 -13.09 -1.10
N SER A 92 -30.21 -12.31 -1.27
CA SER A 92 -28.95 -12.85 -1.83
C SER A 92 -27.92 -12.98 -0.73
N GLY A 93 -27.51 -14.20 -0.36
CA GLY A 93 -26.41 -14.40 0.58
C GLY A 93 -25.09 -13.84 0.04
N SER A 94 -24.20 -13.39 0.92
CA SER A 94 -22.85 -12.99 0.50
C SER A 94 -22.12 -14.21 -0.08
N THR A 95 -21.63 -14.10 -1.32
CA THR A 95 -20.84 -15.17 -1.94
C THR A 95 -19.36 -14.81 -1.86
N ARG A 96 -18.51 -15.80 -1.60
CA ARG A 96 -17.05 -15.64 -1.60
C ARG A 96 -16.39 -16.70 -2.47
N ARG A 97 -15.37 -16.29 -3.22
CA ARG A 97 -14.48 -17.21 -3.96
C ARG A 97 -13.04 -16.75 -3.84
N LYS A 98 -12.08 -17.68 -3.97
CA LYS A 98 -10.67 -17.31 -4.14
C LYS A 98 -10.48 -16.61 -5.49
N SER A 99 -9.67 -15.56 -5.51
CA SER A 99 -9.23 -14.94 -6.74
C SER A 99 -8.28 -15.90 -7.48
N PRO A 100 -8.43 -16.06 -8.80
CA PRO A 100 -7.44 -16.80 -9.58
C PRO A 100 -6.12 -16.03 -9.70
N LYS A 101 -6.13 -14.71 -9.48
CA LYS A 101 -4.91 -13.90 -9.47
C LYS A 101 -4.13 -14.18 -8.19
N ARG A 102 -2.93 -14.72 -8.36
CA ARG A 102 -1.91 -14.89 -7.34
C ARG A 102 -0.93 -13.74 -7.49
N GLY A 103 -0.86 -12.85 -6.49
CA GLY A 103 0.17 -11.82 -6.47
C GLY A 103 1.53 -12.46 -6.34
N ARG A 104 2.48 -12.01 -7.13
CA ARG A 104 3.87 -12.47 -7.06
C ARG A 104 4.80 -11.27 -6.91
N VAL A 105 6.00 -11.49 -6.39
CA VAL A 105 6.98 -10.40 -6.20
C VAL A 105 7.29 -9.69 -7.52
N GLU A 106 7.27 -10.41 -8.64
CA GLU A 106 7.53 -9.86 -9.97
C GLU A 106 6.46 -8.85 -10.42
N ASP A 107 5.25 -8.87 -9.83
CA ASP A 107 4.22 -7.87 -10.11
C ASP A 107 4.67 -6.46 -9.67
N LEU A 108 5.59 -6.38 -8.71
CA LEU A 108 6.17 -5.13 -8.21
C LEU A 108 6.97 -4.41 -9.29
N PHE A 109 7.68 -5.13 -10.16
CA PHE A 109 8.49 -4.51 -11.21
C PHE A 109 7.65 -3.62 -12.13
N ARG A 110 6.40 -4.01 -12.41
CA ARG A 110 5.47 -3.21 -13.23
C ARG A 110 5.06 -1.91 -12.55
N ALA A 111 5.05 -1.86 -11.22
CA ALA A 111 4.76 -0.64 -10.47
C ALA A 111 6.03 0.23 -10.35
N MET A 112 7.19 -0.40 -10.20
CA MET A 112 8.49 0.27 -10.01
C MET A 112 8.97 1.06 -11.24
N VAL A 113 8.54 0.71 -12.45
CA VAL A 113 8.86 1.51 -13.66
C VAL A 113 8.34 2.95 -13.59
N SER A 114 7.42 3.26 -12.67
CA SER A 114 6.93 4.62 -12.47
C SER A 114 7.99 5.57 -11.89
N PHE A 115 9.02 5.05 -11.20
CA PHE A 115 10.05 5.84 -10.53
C PHE A 115 11.44 5.16 -10.44
N PRO A 116 12.03 4.71 -11.56
CA PRO A 116 13.26 3.91 -11.55
C PRO A 116 14.44 4.60 -10.82
N GLN A 117 14.53 5.93 -10.88
CA GLN A 117 15.59 6.68 -10.22
C GLN A 117 15.54 6.62 -8.69
N LEU A 118 14.36 6.41 -8.09
CA LEU A 118 14.25 6.23 -6.64
C LEU A 118 14.94 4.94 -6.19
N LEU A 119 14.94 3.89 -7.02
CA LEU A 119 15.54 2.60 -6.68
C LEU A 119 17.06 2.66 -6.55
N ALA A 120 17.69 3.61 -7.23
CA ALA A 120 19.13 3.83 -7.18
C ALA A 120 19.54 4.78 -6.05
N ASN A 121 18.58 5.39 -5.35
CA ASN A 121 18.88 6.37 -4.31
C ASN A 121 19.18 5.65 -2.97
N PRO A 122 20.30 5.96 -2.30
CA PRO A 122 20.68 5.31 -1.04
C PRO A 122 19.70 5.57 0.11
N ASN A 123 18.89 6.62 0.01
CA ASN A 123 17.85 6.94 0.98
C ASN A 123 16.54 6.18 0.71
N PHE A 124 16.43 5.40 -0.37
CA PHE A 124 15.25 4.60 -0.66
C PHE A 124 15.45 3.13 -0.24
N SER A 125 14.44 2.55 0.36
CA SER A 125 14.32 1.10 0.50
C SER A 125 12.89 0.65 0.21
N LEU A 126 12.77 -0.60 -0.25
CA LEU A 126 11.49 -1.23 -0.55
C LEU A 126 11.37 -2.50 0.28
N GLU A 127 10.28 -2.61 1.03
CA GLU A 127 9.95 -3.79 1.82
C GLU A 127 8.67 -4.42 1.28
N VAL A 128 8.74 -5.71 0.98
CA VAL A 128 7.63 -6.45 0.37
C VAL A 128 7.04 -7.39 1.40
N LEU A 129 5.76 -7.19 1.72
CA LEU A 129 5.04 -8.05 2.66
C LEU A 129 4.17 -9.04 1.88
N LEU A 130 4.47 -10.33 1.96
CA LEU A 130 3.64 -11.36 1.38
C LEU A 130 2.45 -11.65 2.30
N ILE A 131 1.24 -11.32 1.85
CA ILE A 131 0.01 -11.46 2.65
C ILE A 131 -0.96 -12.49 2.04
N LYS A 132 -1.85 -13.04 2.86
CA LYS A 132 -2.83 -14.07 2.49
C LYS A 132 -4.27 -13.55 2.56
#